data_AF-A0A1Y3XM89-F1
#
_entry.id   AF-A0A1Y3XM89-F1
#
_cell.length_a   1.000
_cell.length_b   1.000
_cell.length_c   1.000
_cell.angle_alpha   90.00
_cell.angle_beta   90.00
_cell.angle_gamma   90.00
#
_symmetry.space_group_name_H-M   'P 1'
#
loop_
_entity.id
_entity.type
_entity.pdbx_description
1 polymer ?
#
loop_
_entity_poly.entity_id
_entity_poly.type
_entity_poly.pdbx_seq_one_letter_code
_entity_poly.pdbx_strand_id
1 'polypeptide(L)'
;MTKAELYHQISLLRNRLHIRHYPIESIRLCRTNGIWVGPMPMKTPGLRGMAFMGHNSSEQDIILLKESSSAKENNFNCAHELIHLTLHRNNPKKTFQCYESVRNTQNSFEEWQANEGAAELLVPYRFFIPRYVELCRKHRFDRESKVVDELADEFGVLPGVIAFRIDNLNYEIACYLAGTPCEQLPLLSATEQKKRQIKVLHKKHYCVHCTAVISPSQAFCHVCGKTMRHPSTAFNSPKYGAGYMKYSKIEMDENGRVIVCPRCGNEEPFPAGGHCVICNAPTENTCLGEYDDTYSPQRSGPCSESKKVHLPGNARHCPFCGAPTSFQEAQLLRPWQEELQEEMRRTNSRQLIQIADNQEEDFPFCYPSDDDDFPLSVS
;
A
#
# COMPACT_ATOMS: atom_id res chain seq x y z
N MET A 1 5.82 10.01 22.30
CA MET A 1 5.03 8.96 21.65
C MET A 1 5.49 8.81 20.20
N THR A 2 5.91 7.63 19.77
CA THR A 2 6.23 7.32 18.36
C THR A 2 4.97 6.95 17.57
N LYS A 3 5.06 6.85 16.23
CA LYS A 3 3.94 6.34 15.40
C LYS A 3 3.56 4.90 15.78
N ALA A 4 4.56 4.06 16.04
CA ALA A 4 4.36 2.70 16.51
C ALA A 4 3.63 2.63 17.87
N GLU A 5 4.04 3.47 18.82
CA GLU A 5 3.38 3.57 20.13
C GLU A 5 1.93 4.06 19.99
N LEU A 6 1.68 5.07 19.14
CA LEU A 6 0.33 5.54 18.85
C LEU A 6 -0.54 4.41 18.28
N TYR A 7 -0.07 3.69 17.27
CA TYR A 7 -0.83 2.59 16.66
C TYR A 7 -1.09 1.46 17.65
N HIS A 8 -0.14 1.18 18.54
CA HIS A 8 -0.35 0.23 19.63
C HIS A 8 -1.47 0.70 20.57
N GLN A 9 -1.50 1.98 20.96
CA GLN A 9 -2.60 2.52 21.77
C GLN A 9 -3.95 2.44 21.05
N ILE A 10 -4.00 2.69 19.74
CA ILE A 10 -5.23 2.53 18.96
C ILE A 10 -5.66 1.06 18.88
N SER A 11 -4.72 0.12 18.79
CA SER A 11 -5.02 -1.31 18.87
C SER A 11 -5.64 -1.69 20.22
N LEU A 12 -5.12 -1.15 21.33
CA LEU A 12 -5.70 -1.37 22.66
C LEU A 12 -7.09 -0.74 22.78
N LEU A 13 -7.29 0.46 22.22
CA LEU A 13 -8.59 1.12 22.18
C LEU A 13 -9.61 0.28 21.39
N ARG A 14 -9.24 -0.21 20.21
CA ARG A 14 -10.10 -1.10 19.40
C ARG A 14 -10.55 -2.33 20.19
N ASN A 15 -9.63 -2.97 20.91
CA ASN A 15 -9.94 -4.14 21.73
C ASN A 15 -10.91 -3.80 22.87
N ARG A 16 -10.68 -2.67 23.55
CA ARG A 16 -11.54 -2.18 24.64
C ARG A 16 -12.95 -1.84 24.18
N LEU A 17 -13.06 -1.26 22.98
CA LEU A 17 -14.34 -0.88 22.37
C LEU A 17 -14.98 -2.03 21.56
N HIS A 18 -14.40 -3.24 21.62
CA HIS A 18 -14.87 -4.43 20.91
C HIS A 18 -15.10 -4.23 19.40
N ILE A 19 -14.24 -3.44 18.74
CA ILE A 19 -14.36 -3.14 17.32
C ILE A 19 -13.85 -4.32 16.49
N ARG A 20 -14.78 -5.04 15.87
CA ARG A 20 -14.51 -6.23 15.02
C ARG A 20 -14.76 -6.02 13.53
N HIS A 21 -15.63 -5.07 13.17
CA HIS A 21 -16.04 -4.86 11.79
C HIS A 21 -15.93 -3.40 11.37
N TYR A 22 -15.85 -3.19 10.05
CA TYR A 22 -15.86 -1.89 9.39
C TYR A 22 -17.07 -1.83 8.45
N PRO A 23 -17.67 -0.65 8.21
CA PRO A 23 -17.26 0.66 8.72
C PRO A 23 -17.59 0.89 10.21
N ILE A 24 -16.83 1.78 10.87
CA ILE A 24 -17.10 2.18 12.26
C ILE A 24 -18.06 3.38 12.27
N GLU A 25 -19.14 3.29 13.03
CA GLU A 25 -20.01 4.42 13.36
C GLU A 25 -19.56 5.10 14.67
N SER A 26 -18.55 5.97 14.61
CA SER A 26 -17.91 6.61 15.78
C SER A 26 -18.91 7.28 16.72
N ILE A 27 -19.94 7.94 16.19
CA ILE A 27 -20.96 8.61 17.01
C ILE A 27 -21.73 7.60 17.86
N ARG A 28 -22.15 6.48 17.26
CA ARG A 28 -22.85 5.40 17.96
C ARG A 28 -21.92 4.70 18.94
N LEU A 29 -20.67 4.46 18.53
CA LEU A 29 -19.64 3.86 19.36
C LEU A 29 -19.40 4.69 20.64
N CYS A 30 -19.21 6.00 20.52
CA CYS A 30 -19.05 6.90 21.65
C CYS A 30 -20.27 6.88 22.59
N ARG A 31 -21.49 7.02 22.03
CA ARG A 31 -22.73 7.02 22.82
C ARG A 31 -22.96 5.73 23.60
N THR A 32 -22.69 4.58 22.98
CA THR A 32 -22.83 3.27 23.63
C THR A 32 -21.76 3.01 24.68
N ASN A 33 -20.65 3.74 24.64
CA ASN A 33 -19.57 3.67 25.64
C ASN A 33 -19.62 4.83 26.64
N GLY A 34 -20.80 5.41 26.86
CA GLY A 34 -21.03 6.40 27.92
C GLY A 34 -20.50 7.80 27.61
N ILE A 35 -20.13 8.12 26.37
CA ILE A 35 -19.74 9.47 25.96
C ILE A 35 -20.97 10.16 25.36
N TRP A 36 -21.34 11.34 25.87
CA TRP A 36 -22.44 12.10 25.29
C TRP A 36 -21.96 12.78 24.01
N VAL A 37 -22.66 12.55 22.90
CA VAL A 37 -22.32 13.14 21.59
C VAL A 37 -23.51 13.91 21.04
N GLY A 38 -23.33 15.20 20.78
CA GLY A 38 -24.39 16.10 20.31
C GLY A 38 -23.97 17.05 19.18
N PRO A 39 -24.92 17.54 18.38
CA PRO A 39 -24.65 18.60 17.41
C PRO A 39 -24.52 19.97 18.10
N MET A 40 -23.74 20.87 17.51
CA MET A 40 -23.63 22.27 17.93
C MET A 40 -23.57 23.20 16.71
N PRO A 41 -24.33 24.32 16.70
CA PRO A 41 -24.23 25.34 15.66
C PRO A 41 -22.96 26.18 15.86
N MET A 42 -21.83 25.64 15.40
CA MET A 42 -20.52 26.29 15.50
C MET A 42 -20.38 27.41 14.47
N LYS A 43 -20.21 28.65 14.94
CA LYS A 43 -20.03 29.85 14.10
C LYS A 43 -18.55 30.20 13.87
N THR A 44 -17.64 29.65 14.66
CA THR A 44 -16.20 29.92 14.52
C THR A 44 -15.67 29.29 13.23
N PRO A 45 -15.08 30.07 12.31
CA PRO A 45 -14.55 29.53 11.05
C PRO A 45 -13.54 28.40 11.30
N GLY A 46 -13.67 27.31 10.55
CA GLY A 46 -12.78 26.15 10.64
C GLY A 46 -12.99 25.23 11.84
N LEU A 47 -13.81 25.56 12.85
CA LEU A 47 -14.11 24.66 13.96
C LEU A 47 -15.04 23.53 13.49
N ARG A 48 -14.68 22.27 13.80
CA ARG A 48 -15.38 21.06 13.33
C ARG A 48 -15.92 20.20 14.47
N GLY A 49 -15.23 20.19 15.60
CA GLY A 49 -15.56 19.39 16.77
C GLY A 49 -15.00 20.00 18.04
N MET A 50 -15.52 19.57 19.19
CA MET A 50 -14.97 19.87 20.50
C MET A 50 -15.14 18.65 21.41
N ALA A 51 -14.16 18.37 22.25
CA ALA A 51 -14.24 17.39 23.32
C ALA A 51 -14.07 18.05 24.70
N PHE A 52 -14.88 17.61 25.66
CA PHE A 52 -14.80 18.01 27.06
C PHE A 52 -14.69 16.76 27.91
N MET A 53 -13.66 16.70 28.74
CA MET A 53 -13.43 15.58 29.65
C MET A 53 -14.16 15.79 30.97
N GLY A 54 -14.83 14.76 31.46
CA GLY A 54 -15.34 14.72 32.83
C GLY A 54 -14.19 14.78 33.84
N HIS A 55 -14.37 15.56 34.91
CA HIS A 55 -13.34 15.79 35.92
C HIS A 55 -13.12 14.57 36.84
N ASN A 56 -14.11 13.71 36.98
CA ASN A 56 -14.09 12.52 37.83
C ASN A 56 -14.91 11.37 37.19
N SER A 57 -14.98 10.22 37.86
CA SER A 57 -15.72 9.03 37.37
C SER A 57 -17.24 9.19 37.36
N SER A 58 -17.78 10.25 37.98
CA SER A 58 -19.22 10.57 37.97
C SER A 58 -19.62 11.57 36.88
N GLU A 59 -18.66 12.25 36.26
CA GLU A 59 -18.90 13.19 35.17
C GLU A 59 -18.68 12.54 33.82
N GLN A 60 -19.59 12.83 32.89
CA GLN A 60 -19.60 12.25 31.56
C GLN A 60 -18.67 13.01 30.61
N ASP A 61 -17.90 12.29 29.79
CA ASP A 61 -17.18 12.92 28.67
C ASP A 61 -18.18 13.38 27.58
N ILE A 62 -17.94 14.54 26.98
CA ILE A 62 -18.83 15.18 26.00
C ILE A 62 -18.07 15.44 24.70
N ILE A 63 -18.67 15.07 23.57
CA ILE A 63 -18.24 15.47 22.23
C ILE A 63 -19.34 16.32 21.58
N LEU A 64 -18.97 17.51 21.12
CA LEU A 64 -19.82 18.37 20.30
C LEU A 64 -19.31 18.40 18.87
N LEU A 65 -20.20 18.16 17.91
CA LEU A 65 -19.86 18.13 16.49
C LEU A 65 -20.57 19.26 15.75
N LYS A 66 -19.93 19.79 14.70
CA LYS A 66 -20.56 20.81 13.86
C LYS A 66 -21.83 20.27 13.20
N GLU A 67 -22.95 20.94 13.44
CA GLU A 67 -24.27 20.53 12.93
C GLU A 67 -24.34 20.51 11.39
N SER A 68 -23.69 21.45 10.72
CA SER A 68 -23.74 21.59 9.26
C SER A 68 -22.85 20.60 8.49
N SER A 69 -22.16 19.68 9.17
CA SER A 69 -21.26 18.71 8.55
C SER A 69 -22.00 17.43 8.15
N SER A 70 -21.56 16.79 7.08
CA SER A 70 -22.12 15.51 6.62
C SER A 70 -21.86 14.39 7.62
N ALA A 71 -22.63 13.31 7.52
CA ALA A 71 -22.47 12.14 8.40
C ALA A 71 -21.05 11.55 8.34
N LYS A 72 -20.46 11.42 7.15
CA LYS A 72 -19.08 10.91 6.98
C LYS A 72 -18.02 11.86 7.57
N GLU A 73 -18.19 13.18 7.40
CA GLU A 73 -17.29 14.17 8.05
C GLU A 73 -17.39 14.08 9.57
N ASN A 74 -18.62 14.07 10.10
CA ASN A 74 -18.83 13.99 11.55
C ASN A 74 -18.39 12.65 12.13
N ASN A 75 -18.39 11.56 11.35
CA ASN A 75 -17.84 10.29 11.77
C ASN A 75 -16.32 10.38 12.03
N PHE A 76 -15.58 11.05 11.14
CA PHE A 76 -14.16 11.30 11.31
C PHE A 76 -13.89 12.28 12.46
N ASN A 77 -14.61 13.41 12.52
CA ASN A 77 -14.47 14.38 13.60
C ASN A 77 -14.75 13.73 14.96
N CYS A 78 -15.77 12.88 15.07
CA CYS A 78 -16.06 12.15 16.30
C CYS A 78 -14.95 11.18 16.70
N ALA A 79 -14.36 10.45 15.73
CA ALA A 79 -13.19 9.60 16.00
C ALA A 79 -11.99 10.43 16.48
N HIS A 80 -11.73 11.58 15.86
CA HIS A 80 -10.67 12.51 16.26
C HIS A 80 -10.85 12.96 17.73
N GLU A 81 -12.05 13.41 18.09
CA GLU A 81 -12.35 13.84 19.47
C GLU A 81 -12.27 12.67 20.47
N LEU A 82 -12.67 11.46 20.07
CA LEU A 82 -12.50 10.25 20.88
C LEU A 82 -11.01 9.97 21.17
N ILE A 83 -10.10 10.21 20.21
CA ILE A 83 -8.67 10.05 20.44
C ILE A 83 -8.16 11.09 21.46
N HIS A 84 -8.66 12.33 21.42
CA HIS A 84 -8.33 13.31 22.47
C HIS A 84 -8.76 12.83 23.86
N LEU A 85 -10.01 12.37 24.00
CA LEU A 85 -10.52 11.84 25.27
C LEU A 85 -9.71 10.63 25.77
N THR A 86 -9.23 9.79 24.84
CA THR A 86 -8.50 8.56 25.17
C THR A 86 -7.04 8.82 25.54
N LEU A 87 -6.31 9.59 24.73
CA LEU A 87 -4.85 9.73 24.84
C LEU A 87 -4.42 10.94 25.67
N HIS A 88 -5.25 11.98 25.76
CA HIS A 88 -4.85 13.26 26.34
C HIS A 88 -5.54 13.56 27.68
N ARG A 89 -6.13 12.53 28.33
CA ARG A 89 -6.90 12.68 29.58
C ARG A 89 -6.13 13.32 30.74
N ASN A 90 -4.81 13.12 30.77
CA ASN A 90 -3.93 13.66 31.81
C ASN A 90 -3.44 15.09 31.52
N ASN A 91 -3.87 15.70 30.41
CA ASN A 91 -3.54 17.09 30.11
C ASN A 91 -4.25 18.04 31.10
N PRO A 92 -3.58 19.10 31.59
CA PRO A 92 -4.21 20.14 32.40
C PRO A 92 -5.40 20.82 31.70
N LYS A 93 -5.34 20.96 30.37
CA LYS A 93 -6.48 21.41 29.55
C LYS A 93 -7.44 20.24 29.34
N LYS A 94 -8.66 20.37 29.87
CA LYS A 94 -9.74 19.37 29.78
C LYS A 94 -10.69 19.62 28.59
N THR A 95 -10.37 20.58 27.74
CA THR A 95 -11.15 20.95 26.56
C THR A 95 -10.26 20.96 25.33
N PHE A 96 -10.70 20.27 24.28
CA PHE A 96 -10.03 20.15 22.99
C PHE A 96 -10.97 20.63 21.89
N GLN A 97 -10.39 21.14 20.79
CA GLN A 97 -11.13 21.80 19.72
C GLN A 97 -10.54 21.36 18.38
N CYS A 98 -11.25 20.57 17.59
CA CYS A 98 -10.81 20.23 16.23
C CYS A 98 -11.04 21.40 15.26
N TYR A 99 -9.96 21.90 14.66
CA TYR A 99 -9.99 22.90 13.59
C TYR A 99 -9.54 22.30 12.25
N GLU A 100 -9.95 22.92 11.14
CA GLU A 100 -9.52 22.56 9.78
C GLU A 100 -8.00 22.66 9.58
N SER A 101 -7.35 23.59 10.28
CA SER A 101 -5.91 23.70 10.38
C SER A 101 -5.51 23.96 11.83
N VAL A 102 -4.37 23.40 12.24
CA VAL A 102 -3.83 23.57 13.59
C VAL A 102 -3.58 25.06 13.85
N ARG A 103 -4.20 25.60 14.89
CA ARG A 103 -4.00 26.99 15.33
C ARG A 103 -2.85 27.08 16.33
N ASN A 104 -2.26 28.27 16.45
CA ASN A 104 -1.16 28.55 17.41
C ASN A 104 -1.53 28.26 18.87
N THR A 105 -2.81 28.18 19.21
CA THR A 105 -3.32 27.89 20.55
C THR A 105 -3.43 26.38 20.86
N GLN A 106 -3.27 25.52 19.86
CA GLN A 106 -3.32 24.06 19.98
C GLN A 106 -1.91 23.46 20.02
N ASN A 107 -1.78 22.33 20.71
CA ASN A 107 -0.54 21.55 20.68
C ASN A 107 -0.49 20.74 19.38
N SER A 108 0.37 21.14 18.45
CA SER A 108 0.50 20.49 17.13
C SER A 108 0.83 19.00 17.21
N PHE A 109 1.50 18.56 18.28
CA PHE A 109 1.79 17.14 18.49
C PHE A 109 0.54 16.36 18.90
N GLU A 110 -0.30 16.90 19.79
CA GLU A 110 -1.56 16.26 20.22
C GLU A 110 -2.57 16.20 19.07
N GLU A 111 -2.68 17.25 18.27
CA GLU A 111 -3.54 17.28 17.07
C GLU A 111 -3.05 16.29 16.01
N TRP A 112 -1.74 16.11 15.87
CA TRP A 112 -1.18 15.06 15.02
C TRP A 112 -1.56 13.67 15.56
N GLN A 113 -1.46 13.43 16.87
CA GLN A 113 -1.86 12.16 17.49
C GLN A 113 -3.35 11.88 17.29
N ALA A 114 -4.21 12.89 17.43
CA ALA A 114 -5.65 12.75 17.24
C ALA A 114 -6.03 12.45 15.78
N ASN A 115 -5.46 13.17 14.83
CA ASN A 115 -5.71 12.95 13.41
C ASN A 115 -5.18 11.58 12.93
N GLU A 116 -3.93 11.25 13.28
CA GLU A 116 -3.32 9.98 12.88
C GLU A 116 -3.97 8.79 13.61
N GLY A 117 -4.35 8.98 14.88
CA GLY A 117 -5.07 7.99 15.67
C GLY A 117 -6.49 7.73 15.14
N ALA A 118 -7.23 8.77 14.73
CA ALA A 118 -8.54 8.61 14.11
C ALA A 118 -8.45 7.89 12.76
N ALA A 119 -7.43 8.23 11.96
CA ALA A 119 -7.16 7.54 10.71
C ALA A 119 -6.80 6.06 10.92
N GLU A 120 -6.01 5.70 11.95
CA GLU A 120 -5.72 4.31 12.30
C GLU A 120 -6.94 3.58 12.88
N LEU A 121 -7.79 4.25 13.64
CA LEU A 121 -9.01 3.65 14.18
C LEU A 121 -9.98 3.29 13.06
N LEU A 122 -10.25 4.24 12.16
CA LEU A 122 -11.23 4.13 11.07
C LEU A 122 -10.70 3.36 9.85
N VAL A 123 -9.41 3.48 9.56
CA VAL A 123 -8.76 2.90 8.37
C VAL A 123 -7.43 2.24 8.79
N PRO A 124 -7.50 1.15 9.57
CA PRO A 124 -6.33 0.50 10.18
C PRO A 124 -5.36 -0.01 9.13
N TYR A 125 -4.06 0.30 9.30
CA TYR A 125 -3.07 0.00 8.27
C TYR A 125 -2.99 -1.49 7.91
N ARG A 126 -3.23 -2.37 8.89
CA ARG A 126 -3.15 -3.84 8.71
C ARG A 126 -4.17 -4.39 7.72
N PHE A 127 -5.35 -3.78 7.68
CA PHE A 127 -6.40 -4.16 6.73
C PHE A 127 -6.28 -3.33 5.45
N PHE A 128 -6.00 -2.04 5.61
CA PHE A 128 -5.95 -1.08 4.52
C PHE A 128 -4.84 -1.38 3.50
N ILE A 129 -3.60 -1.65 3.93
CA ILE A 129 -2.47 -1.78 3.00
C ILE A 129 -2.63 -2.99 2.06
N PRO A 130 -2.93 -4.22 2.57
CA PRO A 130 -3.18 -5.36 1.70
C PRO A 130 -4.34 -5.10 0.73
N ARG A 131 -5.44 -4.53 1.23
CA ARG A 131 -6.64 -4.24 0.44
C ARG A 131 -6.39 -3.19 -0.64
N TYR A 132 -5.67 -2.12 -0.32
CA TYR A 132 -5.26 -1.10 -1.28
C TYR A 132 -4.43 -1.68 -2.43
N VAL A 133 -3.44 -2.53 -2.11
CA VAL A 133 -2.59 -3.17 -3.12
C VAL A 133 -3.39 -4.16 -3.98
N GLU A 134 -4.29 -4.92 -3.36
CA GLU A 134 -5.19 -5.83 -4.07
C GLU A 134 -6.08 -5.08 -5.07
N LEU A 135 -6.76 -4.01 -4.65
CA LEU A 135 -7.58 -3.19 -5.53
C LEU A 135 -6.75 -2.52 -6.62
N CYS A 136 -5.54 -2.02 -6.31
CA CYS A 136 -4.63 -1.51 -7.33
C CYS A 136 -4.30 -2.55 -8.40
N ARG A 137 -4.14 -3.83 -8.01
CA ARG A 137 -3.89 -4.94 -8.94
C ARG A 137 -5.14 -5.34 -9.70
N LYS A 138 -6.32 -5.35 -9.07
CA LYS A 138 -7.62 -5.61 -9.71
C LYS A 138 -7.90 -4.60 -10.82
N HIS A 139 -7.71 -3.31 -10.54
CA HIS A 139 -8.01 -2.21 -11.45
C HIS A 139 -6.83 -1.77 -12.34
N ARG A 140 -5.72 -2.52 -12.36
CA ARG A 140 -4.49 -2.09 -13.07
C ARG A 140 -4.65 -1.93 -14.58
N PHE A 141 -5.67 -2.53 -15.19
CA PHE A 141 -5.99 -2.40 -16.62
C PHE A 141 -7.12 -1.41 -16.91
N ASP A 142 -7.88 -1.01 -15.90
CA ASP A 142 -9.02 -0.10 -16.04
C ASP A 142 -8.56 1.29 -16.50
N ARG A 143 -9.40 1.97 -17.30
CA ARG A 143 -9.09 3.34 -17.78
C ARG A 143 -9.08 4.34 -16.62
N GLU A 144 -10.01 4.19 -15.70
CA GLU A 144 -10.16 5.03 -14.51
C GLU A 144 -10.00 4.17 -13.26
N SER A 145 -9.26 4.68 -12.28
CA SER A 145 -9.03 3.99 -11.02
C SER A 145 -10.20 4.21 -10.06
N LYS A 146 -10.89 3.13 -9.68
CA LYS A 146 -11.97 3.14 -8.67
C LYS A 146 -11.48 2.85 -7.24
N VAL A 147 -10.17 2.67 -7.06
CA VAL A 147 -9.56 2.20 -5.81
C VAL A 147 -9.93 3.08 -4.61
N VAL A 148 -9.88 4.40 -4.76
CA VAL A 148 -10.16 5.34 -3.65
C VAL A 148 -11.62 5.28 -3.23
N ASP A 149 -12.54 5.24 -4.20
CA ASP A 149 -13.97 5.20 -3.94
C ASP A 149 -14.39 3.85 -3.32
N GLU A 150 -13.90 2.73 -3.86
CA GLU A 150 -14.17 1.39 -3.30
C GLU A 150 -13.68 1.29 -1.84
N LEU A 151 -12.49 1.80 -1.53
CA LEU A 151 -11.98 1.84 -0.15
C LEU A 151 -12.78 2.82 0.74
N ALA A 152 -13.21 3.95 0.20
CA ALA A 152 -13.98 4.93 0.97
C ALA A 152 -15.35 4.38 1.38
N ASP A 153 -15.96 3.59 0.50
CA ASP A 153 -17.21 2.89 0.80
C ASP A 153 -16.99 1.73 1.76
N GLU A 154 -15.93 0.92 1.57
CA GLU A 154 -15.56 -0.19 2.46
C GLU A 154 -15.32 0.25 3.91
N PHE A 155 -14.61 1.37 4.11
CA PHE A 155 -14.33 1.92 5.45
C PHE A 155 -15.37 2.93 5.93
N GLY A 156 -16.36 3.30 5.10
CA GLY A 156 -17.40 4.26 5.47
C GLY A 156 -16.88 5.67 5.74
N VAL A 157 -15.85 6.08 5.02
CA VAL A 157 -15.20 7.41 5.14
C VAL A 157 -15.32 8.20 3.84
N LEU A 158 -14.84 9.46 3.85
CA LEU A 158 -14.76 10.26 2.63
C LEU A 158 -13.56 9.82 1.77
N PRO A 159 -13.65 9.93 0.42
CA PRO A 159 -12.53 9.68 -0.48
C PRO A 159 -11.24 10.43 -0.10
N GLY A 160 -11.37 11.67 0.41
CA GLY A 160 -10.24 12.47 0.88
C GLY A 160 -9.49 11.84 2.06
N VAL A 161 -10.18 11.12 2.95
CA VAL A 161 -9.55 10.39 4.07
C VAL A 161 -8.69 9.25 3.53
N ILE A 162 -9.21 8.49 2.55
CA ILE A 162 -8.45 7.41 1.90
C ILE A 162 -7.25 7.97 1.14
N ALA A 163 -7.42 9.06 0.37
CA ALA A 163 -6.31 9.68 -0.36
C ALA A 163 -5.19 10.10 0.59
N PHE A 164 -5.53 10.78 1.69
CA PHE A 164 -4.57 11.17 2.72
C PHE A 164 -3.92 9.94 3.38
N ARG A 165 -4.69 8.88 3.61
CA ARG A 165 -4.19 7.62 4.19
C ARG A 165 -3.15 6.93 3.30
N ILE A 166 -3.37 6.91 1.98
CA ILE A 166 -2.39 6.40 1.00
C ILE A 166 -1.07 7.16 1.11
N ASP A 167 -1.13 8.48 1.23
CA ASP A 167 0.05 9.32 1.28
C ASP A 167 0.78 9.20 2.64
N ASN A 168 0.04 9.17 3.76
CA ASN A 168 0.61 8.98 5.10
C ASN A 168 1.24 7.60 5.33
N LEU A 169 0.77 6.57 4.61
CA LEU A 169 1.31 5.21 4.66
C LEU A 169 2.26 4.90 3.50
N ASN A 170 2.74 5.91 2.77
CA ASN A 170 3.58 5.70 1.59
C ASN A 170 4.81 4.82 1.86
N TYR A 171 5.46 4.98 3.01
CA TYR A 171 6.64 4.19 3.38
C TYR A 171 6.25 2.74 3.69
N GLU A 172 5.22 2.55 4.51
CA GLU A 172 4.71 1.24 4.90
C GLU A 172 4.20 0.45 3.69
N ILE A 173 3.49 1.09 2.76
CA ILE A 173 3.03 0.47 1.51
C ILE A 173 4.24 0.07 0.64
N ALA A 174 5.30 0.90 0.60
CA ALA A 174 6.51 0.56 -0.15
C ALA A 174 7.22 -0.67 0.44
N CYS A 175 7.31 -0.78 1.77
CA CYS A 175 7.85 -1.94 2.47
C CYS A 175 7.01 -3.20 2.19
N TYR A 176 5.69 -3.08 2.22
CA TYR A 176 4.78 -4.18 1.90
C TYR A 176 4.96 -4.67 0.45
N LEU A 177 5.02 -3.75 -0.52
CA LEU A 177 5.30 -4.07 -1.92
C LEU A 177 6.72 -4.63 -2.15
N ALA A 178 7.66 -4.37 -1.24
CA ALA A 178 8.98 -4.97 -1.21
C ALA A 178 9.01 -6.40 -0.63
N GLY A 179 7.89 -6.86 -0.05
CA GLY A 179 7.75 -8.21 0.50
C GLY A 179 7.78 -8.28 2.03
N THR A 180 7.76 -7.15 2.73
CA THR A 180 7.67 -7.14 4.20
C THR A 180 6.23 -7.54 4.61
N PRO A 181 6.05 -8.57 5.45
CA PRO A 181 4.73 -8.93 5.98
C PRO A 181 4.08 -7.79 6.74
N CYS A 182 2.75 -7.73 6.76
CA CYS A 182 2.02 -6.59 7.32
C CYS A 182 2.29 -6.38 8.83
N GLU A 183 2.49 -7.49 9.54
CA GLU A 183 2.77 -7.55 10.98
C GLU A 183 4.14 -6.98 11.33
N GLN A 184 5.05 -6.96 10.36
CA GLN A 184 6.46 -6.57 10.52
C GLN A 184 6.75 -5.20 9.89
N LEU A 185 5.73 -4.46 9.44
CA LEU A 185 5.93 -3.16 8.81
C LEU A 185 6.52 -2.13 9.80
N PRO A 186 7.60 -1.44 9.41
CA PRO A 186 8.17 -0.37 10.23
C PRO A 186 7.25 0.86 10.22
N LEU A 187 6.72 1.24 11.39
CA LEU A 187 5.86 2.40 11.56
C LEU A 187 6.68 3.64 11.89
N LEU A 188 7.03 4.42 10.86
CA LEU A 188 7.85 5.63 11.01
C LEU A 188 7.04 6.88 10.66
N SER A 189 7.10 7.89 11.53
CA SER A 189 6.57 9.22 11.22
C SER A 189 7.34 9.88 10.06
N ALA A 190 6.73 10.85 9.38
CA ALA A 190 7.39 11.62 8.32
C ALA A 190 8.68 12.31 8.82
N THR A 191 8.69 12.76 10.07
CA THR A 191 9.87 13.34 10.72
C THR A 191 10.99 12.32 10.88
N GLU A 192 10.69 11.09 11.30
CA GLU A 192 11.68 10.01 11.43
C GLU A 192 12.21 9.57 10.07
N GLN A 193 11.34 9.46 9.07
CA GLN A 193 11.75 9.16 7.69
C GLN A 193 12.73 10.22 7.16
N LYS A 194 12.45 11.51 7.38
CA LYS A 194 13.34 12.62 7.00
C LYS A 194 14.68 12.56 7.73
N LYS A 195 14.67 12.29 9.05
CA LYS A 195 15.91 12.14 9.85
C LYS A 195 16.79 11.01 9.33
N ARG A 196 16.18 9.90 8.88
CA ARG A 196 16.88 8.74 8.28
C ARG A 196 17.16 8.88 6.78
N GLN A 197 16.85 10.04 6.19
CA GLN A 197 17.00 10.32 4.75
C GLN A 197 16.27 9.32 3.85
N ILE A 198 15.16 8.73 4.33
CA ILE A 198 14.35 7.80 3.57
C ILE A 198 13.57 8.58 2.51
N LYS A 199 13.83 8.28 1.24
CA LYS A 199 13.13 8.85 0.08
C LYS A 199 12.62 7.72 -0.80
N VAL A 200 11.53 7.09 -0.39
CA VAL A 200 10.86 6.04 -1.16
C VAL A 200 9.47 6.49 -1.57
N LEU A 201 9.04 6.08 -2.77
CA LEU A 201 7.67 6.21 -3.24
C LEU A 201 7.15 4.84 -3.61
N HIS A 202 6.00 4.46 -3.06
CA HIS A 202 5.35 3.19 -3.38
C HIS A 202 4.78 3.19 -4.80
N LYS A 203 4.25 4.34 -5.25
CA LYS A 203 3.73 4.53 -6.62
C LYS A 203 4.88 4.54 -7.61
N LYS A 204 4.74 3.79 -8.70
CA LYS A 204 5.72 3.71 -9.81
C LYS A 204 5.02 3.89 -11.14
N HIS A 205 5.78 4.30 -12.16
CA HIS A 205 5.30 4.19 -13.53
C HIS A 205 5.31 2.73 -13.97
N TYR A 206 4.25 2.28 -14.65
CA TYR A 206 4.15 0.92 -15.15
C TYR A 206 3.47 0.84 -16.52
N CYS A 207 3.83 -0.20 -17.28
CA CYS A 207 3.32 -0.44 -18.61
C CYS A 207 1.81 -0.78 -18.59
N VAL A 208 1.02 -0.20 -19.49
CA VAL A 208 -0.43 -0.47 -19.58
C VAL A 208 -0.75 -1.87 -20.13
N HIS A 209 0.20 -2.52 -20.79
CA HIS A 209 -0.01 -3.84 -21.41
C HIS A 209 0.40 -5.00 -20.50
N CYS A 210 1.55 -4.89 -19.86
CA CYS A 210 2.11 -5.97 -19.04
C CYS A 210 2.31 -5.58 -17.58
N THR A 211 2.07 -4.32 -17.20
CA THR A 211 2.19 -3.85 -15.81
C THR A 211 3.59 -3.90 -15.20
N ALA A 212 4.62 -4.19 -16.01
CA ALA A 212 6.00 -4.06 -15.58
C ALA A 212 6.29 -2.63 -15.10
N VAL A 213 7.08 -2.50 -14.03
CA VAL A 213 7.61 -1.21 -13.60
C VAL A 213 8.53 -0.67 -14.69
N ILE A 214 8.45 0.62 -15.00
CA ILE A 214 9.20 1.22 -16.09
C ILE A 214 9.82 2.56 -15.72
N SER A 215 10.90 2.93 -16.42
CA SER A 215 11.42 4.29 -16.39
C SER A 215 10.60 5.20 -17.32
N PRO A 216 10.27 6.44 -16.93
CA PRO A 216 9.65 7.43 -17.84
C PRO A 216 10.50 7.76 -19.08
N SER A 217 11.81 7.50 -19.03
CA SER A 217 12.75 7.77 -20.12
C SER A 217 12.75 6.69 -21.21
N GLN A 218 12.24 5.49 -20.95
CA GLN A 218 12.30 4.41 -21.93
C GLN A 218 11.30 4.64 -23.08
N ALA A 219 11.71 4.32 -24.30
CA ALA A 219 10.86 4.41 -25.49
C ALA A 219 9.96 3.16 -25.65
N PHE A 220 10.43 2.01 -25.19
CA PHE A 220 9.74 0.73 -25.26
C PHE A 220 9.69 0.04 -23.89
N CYS A 221 8.65 -0.75 -23.65
CA CYS A 221 8.59 -1.60 -22.48
C CYS A 221 9.64 -2.72 -22.59
N HIS A 222 10.58 -2.77 -21.65
CA HIS A 222 11.61 -3.81 -21.62
C HIS A 222 11.06 -5.22 -21.36
N VAL A 223 9.81 -5.37 -20.92
CA VAL A 223 9.19 -6.69 -20.69
C VAL A 223 8.36 -7.15 -21.89
N CYS A 224 7.50 -6.31 -22.45
CA CYS A 224 6.58 -6.72 -23.53
C CYS A 224 6.87 -6.11 -24.90
N GLY A 225 7.89 -5.24 -25.02
CA GLY A 225 8.31 -4.64 -26.28
C GLY A 225 7.37 -3.55 -26.84
N LYS A 226 6.23 -3.27 -26.20
CA LYS A 226 5.30 -2.23 -26.67
C LYS A 226 5.89 -0.83 -26.51
N THR A 227 5.65 0.03 -27.51
CA THR A 227 6.05 1.44 -27.46
C THR A 227 5.33 2.18 -26.33
N MET A 228 6.08 3.04 -25.63
CA MET A 228 5.58 3.86 -24.52
C MET A 228 5.19 5.28 -24.97
N ARG A 229 5.54 5.68 -26.20
CA ARG A 229 5.26 7.01 -26.76
C ARG A 229 4.76 6.87 -28.18
N HIS A 230 3.47 7.12 -28.39
CA HIS A 230 2.96 7.44 -29.73
C HIS A 230 2.37 8.87 -29.68
N PRO A 231 2.76 9.78 -30.58
CA PRO A 231 2.30 11.19 -30.56
C PRO A 231 0.78 11.38 -30.66
N SER A 232 0.06 10.33 -31.07
CA SER A 232 -1.34 10.43 -31.50
C SER A 232 -2.38 9.89 -30.54
N THR A 233 -2.03 9.20 -29.44
CA THR A 233 -3.04 8.74 -28.47
C THR A 233 -2.53 8.64 -27.03
N ALA A 234 -3.27 9.23 -26.09
CA ALA A 234 -3.05 9.10 -24.64
C ALA A 234 -3.19 7.66 -24.10
N PHE A 235 -3.60 6.70 -24.95
CA PHE A 235 -3.93 5.32 -24.57
C PHE A 235 -2.71 4.43 -24.26
N ASN A 236 -1.50 4.80 -24.72
CA ASN A 236 -0.28 4.02 -24.48
C ASN A 236 0.63 4.64 -23.40
N SER A 237 0.17 5.72 -22.74
CA SER A 237 0.93 6.37 -21.68
C SER A 237 1.10 5.45 -20.47
N PRO A 238 2.28 5.40 -19.85
CA PRO A 238 2.48 4.68 -18.59
C PRO A 238 1.45 5.08 -17.54
N LYS A 239 0.90 4.10 -16.81
CA LYS A 239 0.13 4.38 -15.59
C LYS A 239 1.06 4.70 -14.43
N TYR A 240 0.56 5.40 -13.42
CA TYR A 240 1.28 5.70 -12.17
C TYR A 240 0.48 5.24 -10.96
N GLY A 241 1.07 4.37 -10.13
CA GLY A 241 0.36 3.79 -8.97
C GLY A 241 1.04 2.53 -8.44
N ALA A 242 0.27 1.70 -7.72
CA ALA A 242 0.76 0.47 -7.08
C ALA A 242 0.28 -0.83 -7.75
N GLY A 243 -0.38 -0.75 -8.91
CA GLY A 243 -0.91 -1.90 -9.66
C GLY A 243 0.12 -2.65 -10.50
N TYR A 244 1.40 -2.37 -10.31
CA TYR A 244 2.48 -2.94 -11.11
C TYR A 244 2.83 -4.37 -10.69
N MET A 245 3.45 -5.09 -11.62
CA MET A 245 3.97 -6.43 -11.43
C MET A 245 5.51 -6.42 -11.44
N LYS A 246 6.09 -7.22 -10.55
CA LYS A 246 7.51 -7.58 -10.58
C LYS A 246 7.66 -8.90 -11.33
N TYR A 247 8.27 -8.84 -12.50
CA TYR A 247 8.60 -10.02 -13.31
C TYR A 247 9.87 -10.70 -12.81
N SER A 248 10.01 -11.98 -13.12
CA SER A 248 11.25 -12.72 -12.92
C SER A 248 12.44 -11.98 -13.54
N LYS A 249 13.58 -12.04 -12.84
CA LYS A 249 14.83 -11.40 -13.26
C LYS A 249 15.98 -12.35 -12.99
N ILE A 250 16.97 -12.32 -13.86
CA ILE A 250 18.26 -12.96 -13.62
C ILE A 250 19.10 -11.97 -12.78
N GLU A 251 19.68 -12.44 -11.69
CA GLU A 251 20.54 -11.60 -10.84
C GLU A 251 21.89 -11.37 -11.51
N MET A 252 22.36 -10.12 -11.43
CA MET A 252 23.54 -9.65 -12.13
C MET A 252 24.42 -8.83 -11.19
N ASP A 253 25.73 -8.83 -11.45
CA ASP A 253 26.71 -8.00 -10.76
C ASP A 253 26.68 -6.54 -11.22
N GLU A 254 27.54 -5.72 -10.63
CA GLU A 254 27.69 -4.30 -10.97
C GLU A 254 28.16 -4.02 -12.40
N ASN A 255 28.78 -5.02 -13.04
CA ASN A 255 29.26 -4.95 -14.44
C ASN A 255 28.21 -5.49 -15.42
N GLY A 256 26.99 -5.79 -14.96
CA GLY A 256 25.92 -6.32 -15.80
C GLY A 256 26.17 -7.76 -16.26
N ARG A 257 26.86 -8.57 -15.46
CA ARG A 257 27.10 -10.00 -15.71
C ARG A 257 26.28 -10.87 -14.78
N VAL A 258 25.78 -12.02 -15.25
CA VAL A 258 25.04 -12.97 -14.41
C VAL A 258 25.93 -13.49 -13.27
N ILE A 259 25.39 -13.54 -12.05
CA ILE A 259 26.10 -14.08 -10.88
C ILE A 259 26.14 -15.60 -10.94
N VAL A 260 25.03 -16.24 -11.32
CA VAL A 260 24.90 -17.68 -11.51
C VAL A 260 24.25 -17.92 -12.88
N CYS A 261 24.75 -18.89 -13.64
CA CYS A 261 24.19 -19.21 -14.95
C CYS A 261 22.72 -19.68 -14.80
N PRO A 262 21.74 -18.99 -15.40
CA PRO A 262 20.34 -19.35 -15.24
C PRO A 262 19.95 -20.65 -15.98
N ARG A 263 20.80 -21.16 -16.88
CA ARG A 263 20.53 -22.39 -17.64
C ARG A 263 21.05 -23.64 -16.95
N CYS A 264 22.27 -23.61 -16.40
CA CYS A 264 22.94 -24.80 -15.86
C CYS A 264 23.35 -24.69 -14.39
N GLY A 265 23.11 -23.55 -13.74
CA GLY A 265 23.45 -23.34 -12.33
C GLY A 265 24.93 -23.11 -12.06
N ASN A 266 25.78 -22.93 -13.09
CA ASN A 266 27.19 -22.64 -12.88
C ASN A 266 27.40 -21.35 -12.09
N GLU A 267 28.07 -21.44 -10.95
CA GLU A 267 28.41 -20.31 -10.05
C GLU A 267 29.62 -19.50 -10.54
N GLU A 268 30.42 -20.08 -11.45
CA GLU A 268 31.53 -19.39 -12.13
C GLU A 268 31.25 -19.34 -13.64
N PRO A 269 30.18 -18.65 -14.07
CA PRO A 269 29.77 -18.66 -15.47
C PRO A 269 30.83 -18.06 -16.41
N PHE A 270 31.80 -17.29 -15.90
CA PHE A 270 32.71 -16.49 -16.73
C PHE A 270 34.18 -16.57 -16.29
N PRO A 271 35.03 -17.29 -17.03
CA PRO A 271 36.48 -17.08 -17.03
C PRO A 271 36.94 -16.18 -18.19
N ALA A 272 36.24 -16.18 -19.34
CA ALA A 272 36.38 -15.22 -20.47
C ALA A 272 35.28 -15.46 -21.54
N GLY A 273 34.72 -14.40 -22.17
CA GLY A 273 34.02 -14.53 -23.47
C GLY A 273 32.50 -14.26 -23.54
N GLY A 274 31.87 -13.73 -22.49
CA GLY A 274 30.46 -13.27 -22.53
C GLY A 274 29.40 -14.38 -22.50
N HIS A 275 29.84 -15.62 -22.32
CA HIS A 275 29.02 -16.81 -22.36
C HIS A 275 29.44 -17.79 -21.26
N CYS A 276 28.49 -18.59 -20.80
CA CYS A 276 28.72 -19.60 -19.79
C CYS A 276 29.65 -20.68 -20.33
N VAL A 277 30.75 -20.97 -19.64
CA VAL A 277 31.71 -22.00 -20.10
C VAL A 277 31.18 -23.43 -20.08
N ILE A 278 30.06 -23.68 -19.38
CA ILE A 278 29.45 -25.02 -19.31
C ILE A 278 28.41 -25.22 -20.42
N CYS A 279 27.49 -24.27 -20.58
CA CYS A 279 26.31 -24.43 -21.44
C CYS A 279 26.18 -23.39 -22.55
N ASN A 280 27.17 -22.50 -22.68
CA ASN A 280 27.25 -21.42 -23.67
C ASN A 280 26.08 -20.41 -23.61
N ALA A 281 25.31 -20.37 -22.53
CA ALA A 281 24.26 -19.36 -22.34
C ALA A 281 24.88 -17.96 -22.20
N PRO A 282 24.25 -16.88 -22.74
CA PRO A 282 24.76 -15.53 -22.58
C PRO A 282 24.85 -15.13 -21.11
N THR A 283 25.95 -14.48 -20.73
CA THR A 283 26.18 -14.01 -19.35
C THR A 283 25.90 -12.52 -19.16
N GLU A 284 25.55 -11.81 -20.24
CA GLU A 284 25.19 -10.40 -20.23
C GLU A 284 23.91 -10.21 -21.05
N ASN A 285 23.04 -9.29 -20.61
CA ASN A 285 21.82 -8.98 -21.33
C ASN A 285 22.07 -7.86 -22.33
N THR A 286 22.07 -8.17 -23.62
CA THR A 286 22.44 -7.22 -24.68
C THR A 286 21.31 -7.07 -25.70
N CYS A 287 21.20 -5.89 -26.31
CA CYS A 287 20.26 -5.66 -27.41
C CYS A 287 20.76 -6.37 -28.66
N LEU A 288 19.91 -7.17 -29.30
CA LEU A 288 20.31 -7.88 -30.52
C LEU A 288 20.12 -7.07 -31.81
N GLY A 289 19.39 -5.96 -31.74
CA GLY A 289 19.07 -5.14 -32.90
C GLY A 289 17.86 -5.66 -33.68
N GLU A 290 17.39 -4.81 -34.58
CA GLU A 290 16.34 -5.15 -35.53
C GLU A 290 16.91 -5.97 -36.69
N TYR A 291 16.06 -6.76 -37.33
CA TYR A 291 16.40 -7.39 -38.60
C TYR A 291 16.49 -6.32 -39.67
N ASP A 292 17.57 -6.34 -40.44
CA ASP A 292 17.66 -5.52 -41.64
C ASP A 292 16.78 -6.16 -42.73
N ASP A 293 15.85 -5.41 -43.31
CA ASP A 293 14.97 -5.86 -44.39
C ASP A 293 15.72 -6.01 -45.73
N THR A 294 17.02 -5.69 -45.79
CA THR A 294 17.82 -5.75 -47.02
C THR A 294 18.46 -7.11 -47.26
N TYR A 295 17.78 -7.97 -48.05
CA TYR A 295 18.28 -9.18 -48.76
C TYR A 295 19.06 -10.27 -47.97
N SER A 296 19.45 -10.02 -46.72
CA SER A 296 20.10 -10.95 -45.80
C SER A 296 19.52 -10.72 -44.40
N PRO A 297 19.03 -11.77 -43.71
CA PRO A 297 18.41 -11.64 -42.40
C PRO A 297 19.49 -11.49 -41.31
N GLN A 298 20.29 -10.43 -41.41
CA GLN A 298 21.29 -10.09 -40.41
C GLN A 298 20.70 -9.04 -39.47
N ARG A 299 20.98 -9.21 -38.17
CA ARG A 299 20.59 -8.19 -37.21
C ARG A 299 21.56 -7.02 -37.28
N SER A 300 21.02 -5.81 -37.19
CA SER A 300 21.78 -4.55 -37.10
C SER A 300 22.71 -4.45 -35.88
N GLY A 301 22.58 -5.37 -34.92
CA GLY A 301 23.31 -5.37 -33.66
C GLY A 301 22.76 -4.37 -32.64
N PRO A 302 23.43 -4.20 -31.49
CA PRO A 302 22.94 -3.32 -30.42
C PRO A 302 22.73 -1.88 -30.92
N CYS A 303 21.63 -1.23 -30.53
CA CYS A 303 21.41 0.18 -30.85
C CYS A 303 22.38 1.09 -30.07
N SER A 304 22.59 2.32 -30.54
CA SER A 304 23.56 3.27 -29.96
C SER A 304 23.39 3.49 -28.46
N GLU A 305 22.14 3.58 -27.99
CA GLU A 305 21.87 3.80 -26.56
C GLU A 305 22.10 2.54 -25.73
N SER A 306 21.74 1.37 -26.26
CA SER A 306 21.98 0.10 -25.57
C SER A 306 23.47 -0.26 -25.42
N LYS A 307 24.36 0.33 -26.23
CA LYS A 307 25.81 0.14 -26.09
C LYS A 307 26.40 0.89 -24.88
N LYS A 308 25.68 1.88 -24.35
CA LYS A 308 26.15 2.75 -23.27
C LYS A 308 25.77 2.26 -21.87
N VAL A 309 24.90 1.25 -21.78
CA VAL A 309 24.31 0.78 -20.52
C VAL A 309 24.15 -0.73 -20.52
N HIS A 310 24.22 -1.34 -19.34
CA HIS A 310 23.85 -2.74 -19.16
C HIS A 310 22.32 -2.86 -19.10
N LEU A 311 21.74 -3.74 -19.92
CA LEU A 311 20.30 -4.00 -19.83
C LEU A 311 19.99 -4.84 -18.59
N PRO A 312 18.88 -4.60 -17.88
CA PRO A 312 18.59 -5.29 -16.64
C PRO A 312 18.24 -6.76 -16.90
N GLY A 313 18.47 -7.62 -15.92
CA GLY A 313 18.26 -9.07 -16.04
C GLY A 313 16.81 -9.53 -16.22
N ASN A 314 15.82 -8.63 -16.20
CA ASN A 314 14.43 -8.90 -16.56
C ASN A 314 14.02 -8.37 -17.95
N ALA A 315 14.92 -7.68 -18.65
CA ALA A 315 14.63 -7.14 -19.97
C ALA A 315 14.59 -8.24 -21.02
N ARG A 316 13.41 -8.40 -21.61
CA ARG A 316 13.13 -9.25 -22.78
C ARG A 316 13.28 -8.48 -24.09
N HIS A 317 13.07 -7.16 -24.02
CA HIS A 317 13.20 -6.22 -25.12
C HIS A 317 14.09 -5.04 -24.72
N CYS A 318 14.78 -4.46 -25.70
CA CYS A 318 15.57 -3.26 -25.51
C CYS A 318 14.65 -2.07 -25.20
N PRO A 319 14.85 -1.36 -24.08
CA PRO A 319 14.02 -0.20 -23.70
C PRO A 319 14.16 0.99 -24.67
N PHE A 320 15.15 0.97 -25.56
CA PHE A 320 15.47 2.07 -26.48
C PHE A 320 14.95 1.85 -27.91
N CYS A 321 15.13 0.66 -28.48
CA CYS A 321 14.67 0.34 -29.85
C CYS A 321 13.59 -0.77 -29.91
N GLY A 322 13.26 -1.43 -28.81
CA GLY A 322 12.23 -2.49 -28.80
C GLY A 322 12.68 -3.87 -29.31
N ALA A 323 13.87 -3.97 -29.92
CA ALA A 323 14.46 -5.23 -30.37
C ALA A 323 14.60 -6.26 -29.22
N PRO A 324 14.52 -7.57 -29.50
CA PRO A 324 14.72 -8.59 -28.48
C PRO A 324 16.14 -8.55 -27.90
N THR A 325 16.28 -9.02 -26.67
CA THR A 325 17.57 -9.11 -25.99
C THR A 325 18.18 -10.52 -26.08
N SER A 326 19.48 -10.64 -25.78
CA SER A 326 20.17 -11.93 -25.70
C SER A 326 19.48 -12.90 -24.74
N PHE A 327 18.97 -12.42 -23.61
CA PHE A 327 18.27 -13.27 -22.64
C PHE A 327 16.91 -13.76 -23.15
N GLN A 328 16.20 -12.93 -23.91
CA GLN A 328 14.94 -13.33 -24.57
C GLN A 328 15.17 -14.36 -25.68
N GLU A 329 16.15 -14.11 -26.55
CA GLU A 329 16.47 -15.00 -27.66
C GLU A 329 16.95 -16.36 -27.17
N ALA A 330 17.78 -16.38 -26.13
CA ALA A 330 18.24 -17.61 -25.49
C ALA A 330 17.17 -18.27 -24.61
N GLN A 331 15.96 -17.70 -24.51
CA GLN A 331 14.85 -18.22 -23.69
C GLN A 331 15.25 -18.44 -22.22
N LEU A 332 16.09 -17.55 -21.67
CA LEU A 332 16.48 -17.58 -20.26
C LEU A 332 15.44 -16.92 -19.35
N LEU A 333 14.55 -16.13 -19.93
CA LEU A 333 13.44 -15.48 -19.26
C LEU A 333 12.14 -16.15 -19.67
N ARG A 334 11.26 -16.39 -18.69
CA ARG A 334 9.93 -16.93 -18.96
C ARG A 334 9.11 -15.95 -19.79
N PRO A 335 8.18 -16.40 -20.64
CA PRO A 335 7.25 -15.51 -21.31
C PRO A 335 6.44 -14.68 -20.31
N TRP A 336 6.36 -13.36 -20.53
CA TRP A 336 5.73 -12.46 -19.57
C TRP A 336 4.22 -12.73 -19.42
N GLN A 337 3.57 -13.21 -20.49
CA GLN A 337 2.15 -13.56 -20.48
C GLN A 337 1.85 -14.66 -19.46
N GLU A 338 2.71 -15.68 -19.40
CA GLU A 338 2.55 -16.79 -18.46
C GLU A 338 2.75 -16.34 -17.02
N GLU A 339 3.76 -15.53 -16.76
CA GLU A 339 4.00 -14.98 -15.41
C GLU A 339 2.83 -14.10 -14.97
N LEU A 340 2.29 -13.26 -15.86
CA LEU A 340 1.17 -12.39 -15.55
C LEU A 340 -0.11 -13.19 -15.26
N GLN A 341 -0.39 -14.22 -16.06
CA GLN A 341 -1.53 -15.11 -15.84
C GLN A 341 -1.41 -15.87 -14.51
N GLU A 342 -0.21 -16.33 -14.17
CA GLU A 342 0.06 -16.99 -12.88
C GLU A 342 -0.18 -16.03 -11.70
N GLU A 343 0.27 -14.78 -11.79
CA GLU A 343 0.00 -13.76 -10.76
C GLU A 343 -1.51 -13.49 -10.62
N MET A 344 -2.23 -13.35 -11.73
CA MET A 344 -3.68 -13.15 -11.72
C MET A 344 -4.41 -14.32 -11.05
N ARG A 345 -4.03 -15.57 -11.37
CA ARG A 345 -4.60 -16.77 -10.74
C ARG A 345 -4.33 -16.79 -9.23
N ARG A 346 -3.12 -16.44 -8.78
CA ARG A 346 -2.78 -16.37 -7.35
C ARG A 346 -3.58 -15.30 -6.62
N THR A 347 -3.75 -14.13 -7.23
CA THR A 347 -4.52 -13.03 -6.63
C THR A 347 -6.01 -13.40 -6.52
N ASN A 348 -6.59 -14.00 -7.56
CA ASN A 348 -7.98 -14.48 -7.51
C ASN A 348 -8.18 -15.61 -6.49
N SER A 349 -7.20 -16.52 -6.36
CA SER A 349 -7.27 -17.62 -5.37
C SER A 349 -7.22 -17.08 -3.94
N ARG A 350 -6.39 -16.06 -3.67
CA ARG A 350 -6.35 -15.38 -2.38
C ARG A 350 -7.66 -14.67 -2.05
N GLN A 351 -8.32 -14.07 -3.04
CA GLN A 351 -9.65 -13.48 -2.85
C GLN A 351 -10.67 -14.53 -2.42
N LEU A 352 -10.68 -15.70 -3.05
CA LEU A 352 -11.59 -16.79 -2.68
C LEU A 352 -11.34 -17.29 -1.25
N ILE A 353 -10.07 -17.43 -0.84
CA ILE A 353 -9.71 -17.83 0.53
C ILE A 353 -10.16 -16.76 1.54
N GLN A 354 -9.90 -15.48 1.28
CA GLN A 354 -10.35 -14.40 2.18
C GLN A 354 -11.87 -14.31 2.29
N ILE A 355 -12.62 -14.59 1.22
CA ILE A 355 -14.08 -14.67 1.27
C ILE A 355 -14.53 -15.86 2.13
N ALA A 356 -13.86 -17.02 2.00
CA ALA A 356 -14.15 -18.20 2.81
C ALA A 356 -13.84 -17.97 4.30
N ASP A 357 -12.67 -17.40 4.62
CA ASP A 357 -12.28 -17.07 6.00
C ASP A 357 -13.24 -16.05 6.65
N ASN A 358 -13.70 -15.06 5.87
CA ASN A 358 -14.70 -14.09 6.34
C ASN A 358 -16.12 -14.69 6.49
N GLN A 359 -16.40 -15.85 5.87
CA GLN A 359 -17.66 -16.59 6.04
C GLN A 359 -17.59 -17.60 7.19
N GLU A 360 -16.40 -18.06 7.59
CA GLU A 360 -16.22 -18.95 8.74
C GLU A 360 -16.30 -18.22 10.10
N GLU A 361 -16.15 -16.89 10.13
CA GLU A 361 -16.40 -16.07 11.34
C GLU A 361 -17.90 -15.92 11.70
N ASP A 362 -18.83 -16.42 10.87
CA ASP A 362 -20.28 -16.41 11.13
C ASP A 362 -20.78 -17.64 11.93
N PHE A 363 -19.89 -18.55 12.34
CA PHE A 363 -20.26 -19.60 13.30
C PHE A 363 -20.15 -19.07 14.74
N PRO A 364 -21.23 -19.10 15.55
CA PRO A 364 -21.09 -18.82 16.96
C PRO A 364 -20.12 -19.85 17.53
N PHE A 365 -18.99 -19.38 18.07
CA PHE A 365 -18.19 -20.17 18.99
C PHE A 365 -19.11 -20.53 20.16
N CYS A 366 -19.74 -21.69 20.09
CA CYS A 366 -20.28 -22.37 21.26
C CYS A 366 -19.07 -22.68 22.14
N TYR A 367 -18.79 -21.80 23.09
CA TYR A 367 -18.08 -22.22 24.28
C TYR A 367 -18.92 -23.31 24.94
N PRO A 368 -18.31 -24.43 25.37
CA PRO A 368 -19.02 -25.36 26.25
C PRO A 368 -19.48 -24.56 27.49
N SER A 369 -20.78 -24.56 27.71
CA SER A 369 -21.34 -24.27 29.02
C SER A 369 -20.92 -25.41 29.93
N ASP A 370 -19.84 -25.21 30.68
CA ASP A 370 -19.55 -26.03 31.85
C ASP A 370 -20.54 -25.65 32.95
N ASP A 371 -21.78 -26.12 32.78
CA ASP A 371 -22.66 -26.46 33.89
C ASP A 371 -22.16 -27.80 34.43
N ASP A 372 -21.19 -27.76 35.34
CA ASP A 372 -20.96 -28.84 36.28
C ASP A 372 -21.21 -28.30 37.70
N ASP A 373 -22.42 -28.62 38.16
CA ASP A 373 -22.82 -28.72 39.56
C ASP A 373 -21.70 -29.38 40.39
N PHE A 374 -21.21 -28.67 41.41
CA PHE A 374 -20.80 -29.32 42.65
C PHE A 374 -21.22 -28.47 43.85
N PRO A 375 -22.10 -28.99 44.73
CA PRO A 375 -22.41 -28.33 45.99
C PRO A 375 -21.30 -28.65 47.00
N LEU A 376 -21.04 -27.74 47.93
CA LEU A 376 -21.23 -28.01 49.37
C LEU A 376 -20.82 -26.82 50.23
N SER A 377 -21.69 -26.59 51.19
CA SER A 377 -21.68 -25.56 52.21
C SER A 377 -20.82 -25.94 53.42
N VAL A 378 -20.36 -24.89 54.12
CA VAL A 378 -20.03 -24.77 55.56
C VAL A 378 -18.86 -25.59 56.13
N SER A 379 -17.84 -24.86 56.58
CA SER A 379 -17.45 -24.77 58.01
C SER A 379 -16.69 -23.48 58.25
#